data_AF-A0A3N5UL33-F1
#
_entry.id   AF-A0A3N5UL33-F1
#
_cell.length_a   1.000
_cell.length_b   1.000
_cell.length_c   1.000
_cell.angle_alpha   90.00
_cell.angle_beta   90.00
_cell.angle_gamma   90.00
#
_symmetry.space_group_name_H-M   'P 1'
#
loop_
_entity.id
_entity.type
_entity.pdbx_description
1 polymer ?
#
loop_
_entity_poly.entity_id
_entity_poly.type
_entity_poly.pdbx_seq_one_letter_code
_entity_poly.pdbx_strand_id
1 'polypeptide(L)'
;MSSTLGAMFFIGNGFYIEHLIAGQIGYQLFPLGAVILYALTDRRSKYIYNGAIIATVITLMIFQAGFYLIVILILSLSITLPVLYLYKAKVLNLRNITLTAISAAVLCAAITASKIYAVAAFMSHFPRQIFDVYDIGLFQAGIGLIVQILGTMTLAPIFIATQNDPALLTGTFSSITGAGYGLWETDIGLSPVLIIFLFIGFAFTIAHLRKSTRINLNRSLLVGLILLAIPVWITIEMTLARGIVYTATKQFPILRSLHVNVRFAAAFLLPLIIVGTLQLHRFFLKNPKQSYFAAFTFLSIAALFSFFSLSREVHIREFNVRPSNIIHEKIQSGSRFPVTDIGDISPWVGFSEQASSIKPYEPIFGYKLEEFNHQIRFGSVFETENGYFNMTNPESFVFPEANDLDPFERFKVSERDKLETFLERRQPEWNIPMAQKILNKLSLIALIFTAGILITTKFAELMPAVKRKNTI
;
A
#
# COMPACT_ATOMS: atom_id res chain seq x y z
N MET A 1 -15.54 20.17 12.79
CA MET A 1 -14.71 19.94 13.98
C MET A 1 -14.34 18.47 14.11
N SER A 2 -15.25 17.56 14.52
CA SER A 2 -14.89 16.13 14.70
C SER A 2 -14.41 15.46 13.41
N SER A 3 -15.06 15.72 12.26
CA SER A 3 -14.61 15.22 10.96
C SER A 3 -13.21 15.70 10.59
N THR A 4 -12.89 16.97 10.88
CA THR A 4 -11.57 17.56 10.64
C THR A 4 -10.50 16.86 11.48
N LEU A 5 -10.77 16.61 12.77
CA LEU A 5 -9.81 15.91 13.63
C LEU A 5 -9.68 14.43 13.23
N GLY A 6 -10.77 13.79 12.81
CA GLY A 6 -10.73 12.43 12.26
C GLY A 6 -9.88 12.31 11.00
N ALA A 7 -10.01 13.28 10.08
CA ALA A 7 -9.15 13.36 8.90
C ALA A 7 -7.67 13.56 9.30
N MET A 8 -7.42 14.42 10.28
CA MET A 8 -6.08 14.64 10.82
C MET A 8 -5.47 13.39 11.45
N PHE A 9 -6.24 12.62 12.23
CA PHE A 9 -5.79 11.33 12.77
C PHE A 9 -5.46 10.32 11.66
N PHE A 10 -6.21 10.36 10.56
CA PHE A 10 -6.00 9.43 9.44
C PHE A 10 -4.77 9.76 8.61
N ILE A 11 -4.41 11.04 8.43
CA ILE A 11 -3.16 11.40 7.74
C ILE A 11 -1.96 11.50 8.70
N GLY A 12 -2.20 11.73 9.99
CA GLY A 12 -1.16 11.86 11.02
C GLY A 12 -1.01 10.59 11.85
N ASN A 13 -0.83 9.44 11.18
CA ASN A 13 -0.59 8.14 11.82
C ASN A 13 0.84 7.65 11.52
N GLY A 14 1.38 6.76 12.36
CA GLY A 14 2.75 6.27 12.24
C GLY A 14 3.04 5.59 10.91
N PHE A 15 2.12 4.75 10.43
CA PHE A 15 2.28 4.03 9.16
C PHE A 15 2.47 5.00 7.99
N TYR A 16 1.58 5.97 7.85
CA TYR A 16 1.68 6.93 6.73
C TYR A 16 2.90 7.85 6.85
N ILE A 17 3.17 8.37 8.05
CA ILE A 17 4.25 9.34 8.27
C ILE A 17 5.61 8.70 8.08
N GLU A 18 5.83 7.48 8.57
CA GLU A 18 7.10 6.81 8.39
C GLU A 18 7.41 6.49 6.93
N HIS A 19 6.42 5.98 6.19
CA HIS A 19 6.59 5.71 4.76
C HIS A 19 6.81 7.01 3.95
N LEU A 20 6.21 8.12 4.39
CA LEU A 20 6.49 9.45 3.82
C LEU A 20 7.93 9.88 4.10
N ILE A 21 8.44 9.69 5.31
CA ILE A 21 9.82 10.02 5.68
C ILE A 21 10.81 9.15 4.90
N ALA A 22 10.51 7.85 4.73
CA ALA A 22 11.30 6.93 3.94
C ALA A 22 11.22 7.18 2.41
N GLY A 23 10.42 8.14 1.95
CA GLY A 23 10.28 8.48 0.53
C GLY A 23 9.52 7.43 -0.30
N GLN A 24 8.71 6.57 0.34
CA GLN A 24 7.99 5.50 -0.35
C GLN A 24 6.71 6.01 -1.00
N ILE A 25 6.83 6.52 -2.23
CA ILE A 25 5.75 7.18 -2.98
C ILE A 25 4.49 6.31 -3.08
N GLY A 26 4.62 4.99 -3.25
CA GLY A 26 3.47 4.07 -3.34
C GLY A 26 2.52 4.15 -2.14
N TYR A 27 3.04 4.44 -0.96
CA TYR A 27 2.28 4.55 0.30
C TYR A 27 1.59 5.90 0.47
N GLN A 28 1.91 6.88 -0.37
CA GLN A 28 1.18 8.15 -0.43
C GLN A 28 -0.28 7.97 -0.84
N LEU A 29 -0.64 6.81 -1.41
CA LEU A 29 -2.01 6.44 -1.75
C LEU A 29 -2.83 5.95 -0.54
N PHE A 30 -2.22 5.67 0.61
CA PHE A 30 -2.94 5.17 1.79
C PHE A 30 -4.14 6.05 2.21
N PRO A 31 -4.05 7.40 2.24
CA PRO A 31 -5.18 8.26 2.56
C PRO A 31 -6.39 8.13 1.61
N LEU A 32 -6.18 7.64 0.38
CA LEU A 32 -7.28 7.40 -0.56
C LEU A 32 -8.19 6.24 -0.13
N GLY A 33 -7.79 5.44 0.87
CA GLY A 33 -8.68 4.47 1.52
C GLY A 33 -9.96 5.09 2.08
N ALA A 34 -9.88 6.32 2.61
CA ALA A 34 -11.05 7.06 3.06
C ALA A 34 -11.97 7.47 1.91
N VAL A 35 -11.41 7.74 0.72
CA VAL A 35 -12.17 8.03 -0.51
C VAL A 35 -12.94 6.78 -0.96
N ILE A 36 -12.34 5.60 -0.86
CA ILE A 36 -13.03 4.33 -1.15
C ILE A 36 -14.21 4.14 -0.19
N LEU A 37 -14.00 4.30 1.11
CA LEU A 37 -15.09 4.19 2.09
C LEU A 37 -16.21 5.20 1.80
N TYR A 38 -15.85 6.45 1.49
CA TYR A 38 -16.81 7.49 1.11
C TYR A 38 -17.62 7.07 -0.13
N ALA A 39 -16.96 6.66 -1.22
CA ALA A 39 -17.64 6.25 -2.45
C ALA A 39 -18.52 5.01 -2.25
N LEU A 40 -18.08 4.03 -1.43
CA LEU A 40 -18.88 2.86 -1.08
C LEU A 40 -20.17 3.23 -0.32
N THR A 41 -20.09 4.22 0.56
CA THR A 41 -21.20 4.58 1.46
C THR A 41 -22.05 5.74 0.97
N ASP A 42 -21.59 6.48 -0.06
CA ASP A 42 -22.36 7.57 -0.65
C ASP A 42 -23.62 7.06 -1.36
N ARG A 43 -24.73 7.73 -1.08
CA ARG A 43 -26.06 7.41 -1.61
C ARG A 43 -26.57 8.45 -2.61
N ARG A 44 -25.86 9.57 -2.73
CA ARG A 44 -26.27 10.69 -3.58
C ARG A 44 -25.90 10.42 -5.02
N SER A 45 -24.72 9.85 -5.22
CA SER A 45 -24.20 9.54 -6.54
C SER A 45 -24.67 8.18 -7.05
N LYS A 46 -24.65 7.99 -8.37
CA LYS A 46 -24.93 6.69 -8.99
C LYS A 46 -23.82 5.70 -8.66
N TYR A 47 -24.17 4.44 -8.42
CA TYR A 47 -23.20 3.38 -8.11
C TYR A 47 -22.09 3.24 -9.16
N ILE A 48 -22.36 3.49 -10.45
CA ILE A 48 -21.35 3.45 -11.52
C ILE A 48 -20.30 4.55 -11.34
N TYR A 49 -20.70 5.75 -10.93
CA TYR A 49 -19.78 6.85 -10.67
C TYR A 49 -18.90 6.57 -9.46
N ASN A 50 -19.50 6.12 -8.36
CA ASN A 50 -18.75 5.70 -7.17
C ASN A 50 -17.82 4.53 -7.49
N GLY A 51 -18.29 3.59 -8.33
CA GLY A 51 -17.49 2.48 -8.84
C GLY A 51 -16.28 2.96 -9.64
N ALA A 52 -16.46 3.97 -10.50
CA ALA A 52 -15.37 4.58 -11.25
C ALA A 52 -14.33 5.25 -10.34
N ILE A 53 -14.75 5.97 -9.29
CA ILE A 53 -13.83 6.56 -8.30
C ILE A 53 -12.97 5.46 -7.64
N ILE A 54 -13.61 4.40 -7.15
CA ILE A 54 -12.91 3.29 -6.49
C ILE A 54 -11.97 2.58 -7.48
N ALA A 55 -12.44 2.33 -8.71
CA ALA A 55 -11.64 1.72 -9.75
C ALA A 55 -10.38 2.53 -10.06
N THR A 56 -10.49 3.86 -10.16
CA THR A 56 -9.34 4.75 -10.34
C THR A 56 -8.36 4.66 -9.17
N VAL A 57 -8.85 4.72 -7.92
CA VAL A 57 -7.97 4.63 -6.74
C VAL A 57 -7.25 3.28 -6.68
N ILE A 58 -7.96 2.16 -6.87
CA ILE A 58 -7.34 0.82 -6.84
C ILE A 58 -6.39 0.64 -8.02
N THR A 59 -6.72 1.17 -9.20
CA THR A 59 -5.82 1.17 -10.37
C THR A 59 -4.53 1.89 -10.03
N LEU A 60 -4.58 3.09 -9.43
CA LEU A 60 -3.39 3.82 -9.00
C LEU A 60 -2.53 2.98 -8.05
N MET A 61 -3.15 2.29 -7.08
CA MET A 61 -2.45 1.39 -6.16
C MET A 61 -1.77 0.24 -6.88
N ILE A 62 -2.44 -0.42 -7.84
CA ILE A 62 -1.85 -1.50 -8.65
C ILE A 62 -0.68 -0.98 -9.49
N PHE A 63 -0.83 0.21 -10.10
CA PHE A 63 0.22 0.78 -10.94
C PHE A 63 1.44 1.23 -10.13
N GLN A 64 1.29 1.67 -8.88
CA GLN A 64 2.37 2.02 -7.96
C GLN A 64 2.90 0.85 -7.11
N ALA A 65 2.60 -0.40 -7.47
CA ALA A 65 2.99 -1.61 -6.71
C ALA A 65 2.47 -1.65 -5.26
N GLY A 66 1.43 -0.89 -4.94
CA GLY A 66 0.76 -0.82 -3.64
C GLY A 66 -0.20 -1.98 -3.37
N PHE A 67 0.12 -3.22 -3.79
CA PHE A 67 -0.73 -4.39 -3.53
C PHE A 67 -0.96 -4.63 -2.03
N TYR A 68 0.03 -4.32 -1.19
CA TYR A 68 -0.15 -4.31 0.28
C TYR A 68 -1.25 -3.39 0.73
N LEU A 69 -1.30 -2.17 0.20
CA LEU A 69 -2.33 -1.20 0.56
C LEU A 69 -3.71 -1.72 0.19
N ILE A 70 -3.84 -2.40 -0.96
CA ILE A 70 -5.12 -3.01 -1.36
C ILE A 70 -5.57 -4.05 -0.34
N VAL A 71 -4.67 -4.94 0.10
CA VAL A 71 -4.99 -5.96 1.12
C VAL A 71 -5.32 -5.30 2.46
N ILE A 72 -4.51 -4.34 2.91
CA ILE A 72 -4.75 -3.56 4.13
C ILE A 72 -6.13 -2.89 4.07
N LEU A 73 -6.51 -2.32 2.93
CA LEU A 73 -7.79 -1.65 2.74
C LEU A 73 -8.96 -2.62 2.72
N ILE A 74 -8.82 -3.79 2.09
CA ILE A 74 -9.85 -4.84 2.14
C ILE A 74 -10.09 -5.26 3.60
N LEU A 75 -9.02 -5.55 4.34
CA LEU A 75 -9.11 -5.89 5.77
C LEU A 75 -9.73 -4.73 6.57
N SER A 76 -9.27 -3.51 6.34
CA SER A 76 -9.75 -2.33 7.05
C SER A 76 -11.23 -2.03 6.79
N LEU A 77 -11.68 -2.14 5.53
CA LEU A 77 -13.09 -1.97 5.16
C LEU A 77 -13.96 -3.10 5.72
N SER A 78 -13.44 -4.33 5.75
CA SER A 78 -14.15 -5.49 6.31
C SER A 78 -14.38 -5.35 7.82
N ILE A 79 -13.52 -4.63 8.55
CA ILE A 79 -13.74 -4.24 9.95
C ILE A 79 -14.65 -3.00 10.04
N THR A 80 -14.43 -2.01 9.18
CA THR A 80 -15.11 -0.70 9.23
C THR A 80 -16.61 -0.81 8.94
N LEU A 81 -17.02 -1.61 7.96
CA LEU A 81 -18.44 -1.75 7.61
C LEU A 81 -19.28 -2.30 8.78
N PRO A 82 -18.87 -3.39 9.48
CA PRO A 82 -19.52 -3.82 10.73
C PRO A 82 -19.54 -2.74 11.83
N VAL A 83 -18.45 -1.98 12.02
CA VAL A 83 -18.43 -0.85 12.97
C VAL A 83 -19.53 0.17 12.63
N LEU A 84 -19.67 0.54 11.35
CA LEU A 84 -20.71 1.46 10.88
C LEU A 84 -22.12 0.85 11.02
N TYR A 85 -22.27 -0.46 10.78
CA TYR A 85 -23.52 -1.17 10.97
C TYR A 85 -23.99 -1.12 12.44
N LEU A 86 -23.08 -1.43 13.37
CA LEU A 86 -23.31 -1.40 14.82
C LEU A 86 -23.60 0.02 15.32
N TYR A 87 -22.93 1.03 14.76
CA TYR A 87 -23.17 2.42 15.13
C TYR A 87 -24.52 2.94 14.59
N LYS A 88 -24.75 2.78 13.29
CA LYS A 88 -25.95 3.25 12.60
C LYS A 88 -26.17 2.49 11.29
N ALA A 89 -26.85 1.35 11.36
CA ALA A 89 -27.20 0.51 10.20
C ALA A 89 -27.81 1.30 9.02
N LYS A 90 -28.59 2.36 9.29
CA LYS A 90 -29.18 3.24 8.27
C LYS A 90 -28.16 3.98 7.40
N VAL A 91 -26.87 3.98 7.72
CA VAL A 91 -25.80 4.53 6.87
C VAL A 91 -25.45 3.57 5.74
N LEU A 92 -25.56 2.27 5.97
CA LEU A 92 -25.22 1.24 4.98
C LEU A 92 -26.42 0.90 4.10
N ASN A 93 -26.24 1.00 2.78
CA ASN A 93 -27.20 0.49 1.81
C ASN A 93 -26.51 -0.66 1.09
N LEU A 94 -26.83 -1.90 1.50
CA LEU A 94 -26.14 -3.08 1.01
C LEU A 94 -26.23 -3.20 -0.51
N ARG A 95 -27.40 -2.92 -1.10
CA ARG A 95 -27.58 -2.93 -2.56
C ARG A 95 -26.65 -1.94 -3.25
N ASN A 96 -26.58 -0.70 -2.76
CA ASN A 96 -25.71 0.30 -3.37
C ASN A 96 -24.22 -0.03 -3.19
N ILE A 97 -23.82 -0.49 -2.00
CA ILE A 97 -22.46 -0.94 -1.71
C ILE A 97 -22.06 -2.07 -2.66
N THR A 98 -22.90 -3.11 -2.80
CA THR A 98 -22.64 -4.25 -3.68
C THR A 98 -22.55 -3.84 -5.14
N LEU A 99 -23.48 -3.03 -5.65
CA LEU A 99 -23.42 -2.54 -7.05
C LEU A 99 -22.21 -1.63 -7.31
N THR A 100 -21.85 -0.80 -6.33
CA THR A 100 -20.65 0.04 -6.39
C THR A 100 -19.38 -0.82 -6.40
N ALA A 101 -19.31 -1.85 -5.56
CA ALA A 101 -18.17 -2.77 -5.52
C ALA A 101 -18.04 -3.59 -6.82
N ILE A 102 -19.15 -4.10 -7.38
CA ILE A 102 -19.14 -4.83 -8.65
C ILE A 102 -18.68 -3.92 -9.79
N SER A 103 -19.25 -2.72 -9.90
CA SER A 103 -18.83 -1.77 -10.95
C SER A 103 -17.37 -1.36 -10.80
N ALA A 104 -16.89 -1.13 -9.58
CA ALA A 104 -15.49 -0.87 -9.31
C ALA A 104 -14.59 -2.05 -9.73
N ALA A 105 -14.97 -3.28 -9.38
CA ALA A 105 -14.21 -4.48 -9.72
C ALA A 105 -14.10 -4.68 -11.24
N VAL A 106 -15.21 -4.53 -11.97
CA VAL A 106 -15.23 -4.66 -13.43
C VAL A 106 -14.36 -3.59 -14.10
N LEU A 107 -14.54 -2.32 -13.73
CA LEU A 107 -13.76 -1.22 -14.30
C LEU A 107 -12.27 -1.36 -13.96
N CYS A 108 -11.94 -1.65 -12.70
CA CYS A 108 -10.56 -1.84 -12.27
C CYS A 108 -9.90 -3.02 -13.01
N ALA A 109 -10.57 -4.18 -13.09
CA ALA A 109 -10.04 -5.35 -13.78
C ALA A 109 -9.79 -5.06 -15.26
N ALA A 110 -10.70 -4.36 -15.94
CA ALA A 110 -10.52 -3.99 -17.33
C ALA A 110 -9.34 -3.02 -17.52
N ILE A 111 -9.17 -2.02 -16.64
CA ILE A 111 -8.04 -1.08 -16.72
C ILE A 111 -6.72 -1.79 -16.44
N THR A 112 -6.66 -2.67 -15.43
CA THR A 112 -5.39 -3.31 -15.00
C THR A 112 -5.09 -4.63 -15.70
N ALA A 113 -5.95 -5.11 -16.59
CA ALA A 113 -5.79 -6.41 -17.25
C ALA A 113 -4.43 -6.58 -17.93
N SER A 114 -3.96 -5.56 -18.67
CA SER A 114 -2.65 -5.57 -19.33
C SER A 114 -1.49 -5.73 -18.35
N LYS A 115 -1.53 -5.03 -17.22
CA LYS A 115 -0.49 -5.10 -16.18
C LYS A 115 -0.53 -6.43 -15.44
N ILE A 116 -1.72 -6.90 -15.07
CA ILE A 116 -1.89 -8.17 -14.36
C ILE A 116 -1.42 -9.33 -15.25
N TYR A 117 -1.73 -9.32 -16.54
CA TYR A 117 -1.27 -10.37 -17.47
C TYR A 117 0.25 -10.39 -17.60
N ALA A 118 0.89 -9.23 -17.83
CA ALA A 118 2.36 -9.15 -17.90
C ALA A 118 3.04 -9.63 -16.61
N VAL A 119 2.52 -9.23 -15.45
CA VAL A 119 3.05 -9.69 -14.15
C VAL A 119 2.81 -11.18 -13.95
N ALA A 120 1.64 -11.70 -14.34
CA ALA A 120 1.35 -13.13 -14.23
C ALA A 120 2.26 -13.98 -15.13
N ALA A 121 2.55 -13.52 -16.35
CA ALA A 121 3.47 -14.16 -17.27
C ALA A 121 4.91 -14.14 -16.75
N PHE A 122 5.36 -13.01 -16.17
CA PHE A 122 6.65 -12.96 -15.50
C PHE A 122 6.69 -13.94 -14.30
N MET A 123 5.69 -13.91 -13.44
CA MET A 123 5.63 -14.69 -12.20
C MET A 123 5.39 -16.19 -12.41
N SER A 124 5.03 -16.65 -13.61
CA SER A 124 4.97 -18.09 -13.93
C SER A 124 6.36 -18.69 -14.09
N HIS A 125 7.33 -17.89 -14.56
CA HIS A 125 8.72 -18.32 -14.70
C HIS A 125 9.57 -17.94 -13.48
N PHE A 126 9.22 -16.84 -12.80
CA PHE A 126 9.94 -16.34 -11.62
C PHE A 126 9.01 -16.26 -10.40
N PRO A 127 8.56 -17.41 -9.86
CA PRO A 127 7.59 -17.43 -8.77
C PRO A 127 8.23 -16.98 -7.45
N ARG A 128 7.89 -15.76 -7.00
CA ARG A 128 8.25 -15.29 -5.66
C ARG A 128 7.43 -15.98 -4.56
N GLN A 129 8.06 -16.86 -3.79
CA GLN A 129 7.47 -17.47 -2.60
C GLN A 129 8.22 -17.02 -1.36
N ILE A 130 7.56 -16.21 -0.51
CA ILE A 130 8.16 -15.76 0.74
C ILE A 130 7.18 -16.00 1.87
N PHE A 131 7.62 -16.71 2.88
CA PHE A 131 6.87 -16.97 4.10
C PHE A 131 7.53 -16.23 5.26
N ASP A 132 6.78 -15.29 5.83
CA ASP A 132 7.16 -14.69 7.08
C ASP A 132 6.92 -15.69 8.21
N VAL A 133 7.93 -15.85 9.06
CA VAL A 133 7.82 -16.59 10.32
C VAL A 133 8.43 -15.70 11.40
N TYR A 134 7.62 -15.32 12.39
CA TYR A 134 8.07 -14.52 13.53
C TYR A 134 8.22 -15.42 14.74
N ASP A 135 9.41 -15.57 15.31
CA ASP A 135 9.72 -16.52 16.38
C ASP A 135 9.33 -16.02 17.78
N ILE A 136 8.07 -15.62 17.95
CA ILE A 136 7.54 -15.11 19.23
C ILE A 136 6.27 -15.84 19.67
N GLY A 137 5.96 -15.84 20.97
CA GLY A 137 4.71 -16.40 21.49
C GLY A 137 3.48 -15.56 21.13
N LEU A 138 2.27 -16.16 21.10
CA LEU A 138 1.02 -15.45 20.81
C LEU A 138 0.74 -14.29 21.77
N PHE A 139 1.10 -14.44 23.04
CA PHE A 139 0.95 -13.38 24.04
C PHE A 139 1.84 -12.17 23.73
N GLN A 140 3.12 -12.42 23.44
CA GLN A 140 4.08 -11.38 23.04
C GLN A 140 3.64 -10.70 21.73
N ALA A 141 3.12 -11.46 20.78
CA ALA A 141 2.54 -10.94 19.55
C ALA A 141 1.36 -9.98 19.82
N GLY A 142 0.49 -10.31 20.78
CA GLY A 142 -0.58 -9.42 21.23
C GLY A 142 -0.05 -8.12 21.85
N ILE A 143 1.02 -8.20 22.65
CA ILE A 143 1.73 -7.02 23.17
C ILE A 143 2.34 -6.21 22.02
N GLY A 144 2.95 -6.88 21.03
CA GLY A 144 3.50 -6.28 19.82
C GLY A 144 2.47 -5.42 19.11
N LEU A 145 1.29 -5.95 18.85
CA LEU A 145 0.21 -5.19 18.21
C LEU A 145 -0.17 -3.93 19.02
N ILE A 146 -0.21 -4.03 20.36
CA ILE A 146 -0.48 -2.87 21.23
C ILE A 146 0.64 -1.83 21.12
N VAL A 147 1.91 -2.27 21.17
CA VAL A 147 3.08 -1.40 21.02
C VAL A 147 3.09 -0.70 19.67
N GLN A 148 2.74 -1.43 18.60
CA GLN A 148 2.60 -0.86 17.26
C GLN A 148 1.52 0.22 17.19
N ILE A 149 0.38 0.02 17.86
CA ILE A 149 -0.72 1.01 17.95
C ILE A 149 -0.31 2.25 18.77
N LEU A 150 0.48 2.08 19.83
CA LEU A 150 1.03 3.22 20.58
C LEU A 150 2.00 4.03 19.71
N GLY A 151 2.88 3.32 18.99
CA GLY A 151 3.76 3.89 17.98
C GLY A 151 4.77 4.92 18.48
N THR A 152 5.53 5.50 17.56
CA THR A 152 6.55 6.51 17.87
C THR A 152 5.96 7.76 18.52
N MET A 153 4.80 8.21 18.04
CA MET A 153 4.13 9.43 18.55
C MET A 153 3.78 9.37 20.04
N THR A 154 3.57 8.16 20.59
CA THR A 154 3.29 7.97 22.02
C THR A 154 4.55 7.56 22.79
N LEU A 155 5.35 6.65 22.21
CA LEU A 155 6.48 6.04 22.93
C LEU A 155 7.73 6.90 22.95
N ALA A 156 8.05 7.63 21.87
CA ALA A 156 9.26 8.45 21.84
C ALA A 156 9.29 9.55 22.94
N PRO A 157 8.19 10.29 23.20
CA PRO A 157 8.15 11.20 24.34
C PRO A 157 8.39 10.52 25.70
N ILE A 158 7.93 9.27 25.87
CA ILE A 158 8.14 8.50 27.10
C ILE A 158 9.61 8.10 27.23
N PHE A 159 10.26 7.70 26.14
CA PHE A 159 11.70 7.41 26.13
C PHE A 159 12.51 8.66 26.52
N ILE A 160 12.20 9.81 25.93
CA ILE A 160 12.85 11.09 26.27
C ILE A 160 12.62 11.44 27.75
N ALA A 161 11.39 11.34 28.24
CA ALA A 161 11.05 11.64 29.63
C ALA A 161 11.74 10.70 30.63
N THR A 162 12.05 9.47 30.22
CA THR A 162 12.78 8.48 31.02
C THR A 162 14.28 8.49 30.78
N GLN A 163 14.81 9.48 30.05
CA GLN A 163 16.23 9.64 29.70
C GLN A 163 16.81 8.48 28.87
N ASN A 164 15.97 7.76 28.14
CA ASN A 164 16.37 6.72 27.20
C ASN A 164 16.45 7.29 25.76
N ASP A 165 17.36 6.74 24.94
CA ASP A 165 17.48 7.11 23.54
C ASP A 165 16.27 6.62 22.72
N PRO A 166 15.51 7.51 22.07
CA PRO A 166 14.40 7.13 21.19
C PRO A 166 14.80 6.20 20.03
N ALA A 167 16.08 6.17 19.61
CA ALA A 167 16.54 5.27 18.56
C ALA A 167 16.37 3.78 18.92
N LEU A 168 16.33 3.46 20.22
CA LEU A 168 16.08 2.11 20.73
C LEU A 168 14.66 1.58 20.41
N LEU A 169 13.75 2.46 19.98
CA LEU A 169 12.42 2.04 19.55
C LEU A 169 12.50 1.03 18.41
N THR A 170 13.40 1.19 17.45
CA THR A 170 13.55 0.22 16.34
C THR A 170 13.80 -1.20 16.83
N GLY A 171 14.79 -1.37 17.71
CA GLY A 171 15.10 -2.67 18.31
C GLY A 171 13.98 -3.19 19.19
N THR A 172 13.28 -2.30 19.90
CA THR A 172 12.12 -2.64 20.74
C THR A 172 10.97 -3.19 19.91
N PHE A 173 10.59 -2.50 18.82
CA PHE A 173 9.54 -2.96 17.91
C PHE A 173 9.92 -4.28 17.28
N SER A 174 11.16 -4.42 16.79
CA SER A 174 11.61 -5.66 16.18
C SER A 174 11.57 -6.85 17.16
N SER A 175 12.06 -6.66 18.38
CA SER A 175 12.07 -7.69 19.42
C SER A 175 10.66 -8.10 19.88
N ILE A 176 9.77 -7.13 20.12
CA ILE A 176 8.42 -7.41 20.62
C ILE A 176 7.54 -8.02 19.52
N THR A 177 7.66 -7.55 18.28
CA THR A 177 6.88 -8.10 17.15
C THR A 177 7.49 -9.38 16.57
N GLY A 178 8.75 -9.68 16.89
CA GLY A 178 9.51 -10.77 16.27
C GLY A 178 9.88 -10.50 14.81
N ALA A 179 9.59 -9.31 14.30
CA ALA A 179 9.81 -8.96 12.91
C ALA A 179 11.12 -8.19 12.76
N GLY A 180 12.05 -8.70 11.95
CA GLY A 180 13.36 -8.11 11.69
C GLY A 180 13.32 -6.88 10.77
N TYR A 181 12.34 -5.99 10.93
CA TYR A 181 12.13 -4.83 10.08
C TYR A 181 12.34 -3.51 10.82
N GLY A 182 12.61 -2.45 10.06
CA GLY A 182 12.77 -1.10 10.59
C GLY A 182 11.47 -0.50 11.13
N LEU A 183 11.59 0.67 11.77
CA LEU A 183 10.45 1.42 12.31
C LEU A 183 9.39 1.72 11.26
N TRP A 184 9.81 2.03 10.03
CA TRP A 184 8.87 2.35 8.96
C TRP A 184 7.93 1.20 8.58
N GLU A 185 8.31 -0.04 8.86
CA GLU A 185 7.45 -1.21 8.61
C GLU A 185 6.57 -1.58 9.80
N THR A 186 6.98 -1.21 11.00
CA THR A 186 6.43 -1.72 12.25
C THR A 186 5.59 -0.68 13.00
N ASP A 187 5.79 0.61 12.75
CA ASP A 187 5.02 1.68 13.38
C ASP A 187 3.68 1.91 12.67
N ILE A 188 2.57 1.78 13.40
CA ILE A 188 1.23 2.17 12.95
C ILE A 188 0.59 3.18 13.91
N GLY A 189 1.41 3.90 14.68
CA GLY A 189 1.02 4.70 15.82
C GLY A 189 -0.24 5.53 15.58
N LEU A 190 -1.18 5.43 16.50
CA LEU A 190 -2.30 6.36 16.59
C LEU A 190 -1.88 7.62 17.33
N SER A 191 -2.52 8.75 17.02
CA SER A 191 -2.34 9.97 17.80
C SER A 191 -2.64 9.70 19.28
N PRO A 192 -1.81 10.17 20.24
CA PRO A 192 -2.06 10.01 21.67
C PRO A 192 -3.45 10.53 22.10
N VAL A 193 -3.92 11.61 21.47
CA VAL A 193 -5.26 12.15 21.69
C VAL A 193 -6.34 11.13 21.31
N LEU A 194 -6.20 10.47 20.15
CA LEU A 194 -7.13 9.44 19.71
C LEU A 194 -7.14 8.25 20.67
N ILE A 195 -5.96 7.81 21.12
CA ILE A 195 -5.80 6.71 22.09
C ILE A 195 -6.58 7.02 23.38
N ILE A 196 -6.44 8.23 23.92
CA ILE A 196 -7.18 8.68 25.11
C ILE A 196 -8.70 8.57 24.89
N PHE A 197 -9.21 9.03 23.75
CA PHE A 197 -10.64 8.95 23.45
C PHE A 197 -11.14 7.52 23.24
N LEU A 198 -10.31 6.63 22.69
CA LEU A 198 -10.61 5.20 22.62
C LEU A 198 -10.71 4.58 24.01
N PHE A 199 -9.76 4.88 24.91
CA PHE A 199 -9.79 4.40 26.30
C PHE A 199 -11.00 4.94 27.07
N ILE A 200 -11.32 6.22 26.94
CA ILE A 200 -12.51 6.82 27.57
C ILE A 200 -13.78 6.14 27.05
N GLY A 201 -13.89 5.95 25.73
CA GLY A 201 -15.03 5.27 25.11
C GLY A 201 -15.18 3.82 25.59
N PHE A 202 -14.06 3.11 25.71
CA PHE A 202 -14.03 1.74 26.23
C PHE A 202 -14.44 1.68 27.71
N ALA A 203 -13.90 2.56 28.55
CA ALA A 203 -14.23 2.63 29.98
C ALA A 203 -15.73 2.93 30.21
N PHE A 204 -16.31 3.85 29.44
CA PHE A 204 -17.75 4.11 29.49
C PHE A 204 -18.58 2.90 29.06
N THR A 205 -18.12 2.17 28.04
CA THR A 205 -18.78 0.95 27.57
C THR A 205 -18.77 -0.10 28.67
N ILE A 206 -17.62 -0.38 29.30
CA ILE A 206 -17.53 -1.31 30.45
C ILE A 206 -18.44 -0.86 31.60
N ALA A 207 -18.40 0.41 31.97
CA ALA A 207 -19.22 0.92 33.07
C ALA A 207 -20.73 0.77 32.79
N HIS A 208 -21.14 0.96 31.53
CA HIS A 208 -22.52 0.72 31.11
C HIS A 208 -22.88 -0.76 31.17
N LEU A 209 -22.01 -1.65 30.68
CA LEU A 209 -22.23 -3.10 30.72
C LEU A 209 -22.32 -3.63 32.16
N ARG A 210 -21.52 -3.10 33.10
CA ARG A 210 -21.57 -3.47 34.52
C ARG A 210 -22.88 -3.03 35.20
N LYS A 211 -23.44 -1.88 34.82
CA LYS A 211 -24.71 -1.37 35.37
C LYS A 211 -25.94 -2.05 34.74
N SER A 212 -25.79 -2.58 33.53
CA SER A 212 -26.88 -3.24 32.81
C SER A 212 -26.95 -4.73 33.20
N THR A 213 -27.85 -5.07 34.12
CA THR A 213 -28.02 -6.45 34.63
C THR A 213 -28.48 -7.47 33.58
N ARG A 214 -29.03 -7.00 32.45
CA ARG A 214 -29.34 -7.84 31.27
C ARG A 214 -29.04 -7.07 29.99
N ILE A 215 -28.00 -7.46 29.27
CA ILE A 215 -27.79 -7.00 27.89
C ILE A 215 -28.75 -7.82 27.03
N ASN A 216 -29.82 -7.19 26.54
CA ASN A 216 -30.72 -7.87 25.62
C ASN A 216 -30.03 -7.93 24.24
N LEU A 217 -29.34 -9.04 23.98
CA LEU A 217 -28.66 -9.31 22.71
C LEU A 217 -29.72 -9.55 21.63
N ASN A 218 -30.19 -8.47 21.00
CA ASN A 218 -30.98 -8.58 19.79
C ASN A 218 -30.13 -9.29 18.71
N ARG A 219 -30.74 -10.17 17.92
CA ARG A 219 -30.14 -10.83 16.75
C ARG A 219 -29.31 -9.87 15.89
N SER A 220 -29.78 -8.64 15.69
CA SER A 220 -29.06 -7.62 14.89
C SER A 220 -27.72 -7.23 15.51
N LEU A 221 -27.66 -7.08 16.84
CA LEU A 221 -26.43 -6.78 17.57
C LEU A 221 -25.47 -7.98 17.51
N LEU A 222 -25.97 -9.20 17.73
CA LEU A 222 -25.17 -10.42 17.66
C LEU A 222 -24.53 -10.59 16.27
N VAL A 223 -25.32 -10.42 15.20
CA VAL A 223 -24.82 -10.49 13.81
C VAL A 223 -23.75 -9.43 13.58
N GLY A 224 -23.97 -8.18 14.02
CA GLY A 224 -22.97 -7.12 13.86
C GLY A 224 -21.66 -7.40 14.61
N LEU A 225 -21.74 -8.00 15.81
CA LEU A 225 -20.56 -8.40 16.59
C LEU A 225 -19.80 -9.56 15.94
N ILE A 226 -20.50 -10.57 15.40
CA ILE A 226 -19.88 -11.68 14.68
C ILE A 226 -19.18 -11.17 13.41
N LEU A 227 -19.88 -10.32 12.64
CA LEU A 227 -19.33 -9.70 11.43
C LEU A 227 -18.13 -8.79 11.73
N LEU A 228 -18.00 -8.27 12.96
CA LEU A 228 -16.82 -7.52 13.39
C LEU A 228 -15.69 -8.44 13.87
N ALA A 229 -16.01 -9.47 14.66
CA ALA A 229 -15.03 -10.36 15.27
C ALA A 229 -14.25 -11.17 14.23
N ILE A 230 -14.92 -11.66 13.18
CA ILE A 230 -14.27 -12.47 12.15
C ILE A 230 -13.16 -11.68 11.41
N PRO A 231 -13.43 -10.51 10.80
CA PRO A 231 -12.39 -9.69 10.17
C PRO A 231 -11.26 -9.25 11.11
N VAL A 232 -11.57 -8.94 12.37
CA VAL A 232 -10.56 -8.60 13.37
C VAL A 232 -9.62 -9.78 13.60
N TRP A 233 -10.16 -10.99 13.78
CA TRP A 233 -9.36 -12.21 13.94
C TRP A 233 -8.51 -12.49 12.70
N ILE A 234 -9.08 -12.42 11.49
CA ILE A 234 -8.34 -12.60 10.24
C ILE A 234 -7.20 -11.59 10.14
N THR A 235 -7.45 -10.33 10.47
CA THR A 235 -6.43 -9.27 10.44
C THR A 235 -5.30 -9.55 11.43
N ILE A 236 -5.61 -10.05 12.62
CA ILE A 236 -4.60 -10.48 13.61
C ILE A 236 -3.76 -11.64 13.04
N GLU A 237 -4.39 -12.70 12.51
CA GLU A 237 -3.63 -13.83 11.92
C GLU A 237 -2.73 -13.39 10.77
N MET A 238 -3.25 -12.54 9.88
CA MET A 238 -2.47 -11.96 8.79
C MET A 238 -1.30 -11.16 9.33
N THR A 239 -1.51 -10.31 10.35
CA THR A 239 -0.45 -9.49 10.98
C THR A 239 0.64 -10.34 11.62
N LEU A 240 0.24 -11.41 12.31
CA LEU A 240 1.16 -12.29 13.03
C LEU A 240 1.82 -13.35 12.14
N ALA A 241 1.47 -13.41 10.85
CA ALA A 241 1.90 -14.44 9.91
C ALA A 241 1.66 -15.87 10.45
N ARG A 242 0.57 -16.07 11.19
CA ARG A 242 0.30 -17.33 11.91
C ARG A 242 -1.20 -17.60 11.99
N GLY A 243 -1.55 -18.88 12.06
CA GLY A 243 -2.92 -19.35 12.22
C GLY A 243 -3.49 -20.03 10.98
N ILE A 244 -4.74 -20.47 11.10
CA ILE A 244 -5.38 -21.35 10.11
C ILE A 244 -5.73 -20.55 8.85
N VAL A 245 -6.27 -19.35 9.01
CA VAL A 245 -6.67 -18.49 7.90
C VAL A 245 -5.44 -17.98 7.16
N TYR A 246 -4.41 -17.55 7.88
CA TYR A 246 -3.17 -17.12 7.23
C TYR A 246 -2.57 -18.25 6.38
N THR A 247 -2.41 -19.45 6.94
CA THR A 247 -1.83 -20.59 6.22
C THR A 247 -2.64 -20.98 4.99
N ALA A 248 -3.98 -20.97 5.09
CA ALA A 248 -4.87 -21.27 3.98
C ALA A 248 -4.81 -20.18 2.89
N THR A 249 -4.85 -18.91 3.28
CA THR A 249 -4.88 -17.78 2.32
C THR A 249 -3.53 -17.55 1.65
N LYS A 250 -2.42 -17.90 2.32
CA LYS A 250 -1.06 -17.75 1.78
C LYS A 250 -0.80 -18.60 0.53
N GLN A 251 -1.63 -19.62 0.27
CA GLN A 251 -1.56 -20.45 -0.93
C GLN A 251 -2.03 -19.72 -2.19
N PHE A 252 -2.77 -18.61 -2.07
CA PHE A 252 -3.24 -17.87 -3.24
C PHE A 252 -2.09 -17.17 -3.98
N PRO A 253 -2.11 -17.11 -5.32
CA PRO A 253 -0.98 -16.60 -6.13
C PRO A 253 -0.50 -15.19 -5.80
N ILE A 254 -1.39 -14.31 -5.34
CA ILE A 254 -1.05 -12.92 -4.95
C ILE A 254 -0.52 -12.88 -3.52
N LEU A 255 -1.11 -13.66 -2.61
CA LEU A 255 -0.75 -13.63 -1.19
C LEU A 255 0.56 -14.37 -0.92
N ARG A 256 0.90 -15.41 -1.69
CA ARG A 256 2.17 -16.14 -1.56
C ARG A 256 3.41 -15.24 -1.72
N SER A 257 3.32 -14.16 -2.50
CA SER A 257 4.41 -13.21 -2.72
C SER A 257 4.47 -12.07 -1.70
N LEU A 258 3.46 -11.89 -0.85
CA LEU A 258 3.43 -10.83 0.16
C LEU A 258 4.17 -11.25 1.45
N HIS A 259 5.27 -10.59 1.78
CA HIS A 259 6.06 -10.62 3.03
C HIS A 259 5.78 -9.38 3.93
N VAL A 260 6.53 -9.11 5.00
CA VAL A 260 6.26 -7.97 5.93
C VAL A 260 4.83 -7.93 6.47
N ASN A 261 4.35 -9.05 6.95
CA ASN A 261 3.00 -9.22 7.48
C ASN A 261 2.64 -8.24 8.61
N VAL A 262 3.62 -7.77 9.40
CA VAL A 262 3.42 -6.74 10.42
C VAL A 262 2.71 -5.48 9.92
N ARG A 263 2.81 -5.15 8.62
CA ARG A 263 2.08 -4.03 7.99
C ARG A 263 0.57 -4.19 8.06
N PHE A 264 0.04 -5.42 8.13
CA PHE A 264 -1.41 -5.65 8.19
C PHE A 264 -2.05 -5.11 9.47
N ALA A 265 -1.26 -4.81 10.50
CA ALA A 265 -1.73 -4.06 11.66
C ALA A 265 -2.35 -2.70 11.25
N ALA A 266 -1.88 -2.08 10.17
CA ALA A 266 -2.39 -0.81 9.66
C ALA A 266 -3.88 -0.89 9.26
N ALA A 267 -4.43 -2.09 9.05
CA ALA A 267 -5.86 -2.26 8.77
C ALA A 267 -6.75 -1.80 9.95
N PHE A 268 -6.21 -1.75 11.17
CA PHE A 268 -6.92 -1.23 12.35
C PHE A 268 -7.02 0.29 12.39
N LEU A 269 -6.21 1.03 11.61
CA LEU A 269 -6.16 2.50 11.65
C LEU A 269 -7.54 3.12 11.39
N LEU A 270 -8.11 2.88 10.19
CA LEU A 270 -9.39 3.48 9.79
C LEU A 270 -10.55 3.16 10.75
N PRO A 271 -10.83 1.90 11.14
CA PRO A 271 -11.93 1.60 12.05
C PRO A 271 -11.72 2.22 13.44
N LEU A 272 -10.50 2.20 13.99
CA LEU A 272 -10.22 2.82 15.29
C LEU A 272 -10.36 4.34 15.23
N ILE A 273 -9.89 4.98 14.16
CA ILE A 273 -10.05 6.42 13.94
C ILE A 273 -11.53 6.79 13.84
N ILE A 274 -12.34 6.01 13.11
CA ILE A 274 -13.79 6.24 13.04
C ILE A 274 -14.42 6.12 14.42
N VAL A 275 -14.14 5.05 15.17
CA VAL A 275 -14.68 4.88 16.54
C VAL A 275 -14.29 6.06 17.42
N GLY A 276 -13.02 6.43 17.47
CA GLY A 276 -12.57 7.54 18.30
C GLY A 276 -13.13 8.90 17.87
N THR A 277 -13.26 9.14 16.56
CA THR A 277 -13.90 10.35 16.03
C THR A 277 -15.38 10.45 16.41
N LEU A 278 -16.10 9.32 16.42
CA LEU A 278 -17.49 9.27 16.87
C LEU A 278 -17.62 9.55 18.37
N GLN A 279 -16.69 9.05 19.19
CA GLN A 279 -16.67 9.38 20.62
C GLN A 279 -16.36 10.86 20.86
N LEU A 280 -15.38 11.39 20.13
CA LEU A 280 -15.04 12.81 20.14
C LEU A 280 -16.23 13.68 19.72
N HIS A 281 -16.99 13.27 18.70
CA HIS A 281 -18.21 13.96 18.31
C HIS A 281 -19.23 14.02 19.46
N ARG A 282 -19.46 12.91 20.15
CA ARG A 282 -20.33 12.88 21.34
C ARG A 282 -19.82 13.79 22.46
N PHE A 283 -18.51 13.87 22.65
CA PHE A 283 -17.89 14.79 23.62
C PHE A 283 -18.15 16.26 23.25
N PHE A 284 -17.90 16.65 21.99
CA PHE A 284 -18.12 18.02 21.53
C PHE A 284 -19.60 18.44 21.51
N LEU A 285 -20.53 17.49 21.29
CA LEU A 285 -21.96 17.78 21.43
C LEU A 285 -22.32 18.20 22.86
N LYS A 286 -21.65 17.65 23.87
CA LYS A 286 -21.84 18.03 25.29
C LYS A 286 -21.06 19.28 25.67
N ASN A 287 -19.87 19.47 25.07
CA ASN A 287 -18.94 20.54 25.42
C ASN A 287 -18.40 21.24 24.17
N PRO A 288 -19.18 22.12 23.52
CA PRO A 288 -18.83 22.69 22.21
C PRO A 288 -17.77 23.81 22.27
N LYS A 289 -16.90 23.82 23.28
CA LYS A 289 -15.88 24.87 23.43
C LYS A 289 -14.82 24.73 22.35
N GLN A 290 -14.64 25.79 21.56
CA GLN A 290 -13.62 25.85 20.50
C GLN A 290 -12.19 25.65 21.03
N SER A 291 -11.92 26.06 22.28
CA SER A 291 -10.62 25.86 22.92
C SER A 291 -10.23 24.39 23.07
N TYR A 292 -11.19 23.49 23.35
CA TYR A 292 -10.91 22.05 23.40
C TYR A 292 -10.57 21.50 22.02
N PHE A 293 -11.27 21.96 20.97
CA PHE A 293 -10.95 21.57 19.60
C PHE A 293 -9.54 22.05 19.20
N ALA A 294 -9.21 23.30 19.49
CA ALA A 294 -7.87 23.85 19.24
C ALA A 294 -6.80 23.09 20.02
N ALA A 295 -7.01 22.81 21.31
CA ALA A 295 -6.07 22.07 22.14
C ALA A 295 -5.83 20.64 21.65
N PHE A 296 -6.89 19.88 21.33
CA PHE A 296 -6.73 18.52 20.80
C PHE A 296 -6.06 18.50 19.43
N THR A 297 -6.39 19.46 18.55
CA THR A 297 -5.71 19.61 17.26
C THR A 297 -4.23 19.90 17.47
N PHE A 298 -3.90 20.88 18.33
CA PHE A 298 -2.53 21.23 18.66
C PHE A 298 -1.75 20.04 19.22
N LEU A 299 -2.31 19.31 20.18
CA LEU A 299 -1.67 18.12 20.76
C LEU A 299 -1.42 17.02 19.72
N SER A 300 -2.37 16.81 18.80
CA SER A 300 -2.19 15.84 17.72
C SER A 300 -1.11 16.26 16.72
N ILE A 301 -0.96 17.57 16.44
CA ILE A 301 0.12 18.09 15.58
C ILE A 301 1.45 17.95 16.34
N ALA A 302 1.47 18.35 17.61
CA ALA A 302 2.65 18.29 18.47
C ALA A 302 3.21 16.85 18.58
N ALA A 303 2.34 15.84 18.64
CA ALA A 303 2.76 14.44 18.68
C ALA A 303 3.52 13.99 17.41
N LEU A 304 3.29 14.60 16.26
CA LEU A 304 4.07 14.33 15.04
C LEU A 304 5.52 14.81 15.17
N PHE A 305 5.81 15.77 16.05
CA PHE A 305 7.18 16.22 16.26
C PHE A 305 8.07 15.16 16.91
N SER A 306 7.48 14.11 17.49
CA SER A 306 8.22 12.95 18.00
C SER A 306 9.08 12.25 16.93
N PHE A 307 8.71 12.31 15.65
CA PHE A 307 9.57 11.73 14.59
C PHE A 307 10.87 12.52 14.38
N PHE A 308 10.94 13.78 14.79
CA PHE A 308 12.17 14.57 14.74
C PHE A 308 13.15 14.23 15.87
N SER A 309 12.71 13.54 16.93
CA SER A 309 13.62 13.07 17.98
C SER A 309 14.37 11.79 17.60
N LEU A 310 14.00 11.13 16.50
CA LEU A 310 14.70 9.95 16.00
C LEU A 310 15.94 10.37 15.20
N SER A 311 17.04 9.64 15.38
CA SER A 311 18.29 9.91 14.67
C SER A 311 18.16 9.64 13.16
N ARG A 312 19.03 10.27 12.36
CA ARG A 312 18.99 10.14 10.89
C ARG A 312 19.25 8.71 10.41
N GLU A 313 20.07 7.95 11.16
CA GLU A 313 20.43 6.58 10.85
C GLU A 313 19.21 5.65 10.86
N VAL A 314 18.21 5.95 11.69
CA VAL A 314 17.00 5.14 11.82
C VAL A 314 16.11 5.20 10.57
N HIS A 315 16.10 6.33 9.85
CA HIS A 315 15.13 6.58 8.76
C HIS A 315 15.77 6.66 7.37
N ILE A 316 17.10 6.56 7.23
CA ILE A 316 17.84 6.79 5.97
C ILE A 316 17.18 7.91 5.12
N ARG A 317 17.18 9.14 5.66
CA ARG A 317 16.35 10.26 5.15
C ARG A 317 16.92 10.98 3.92
N GLU A 318 18.09 10.60 3.43
CA GLU A 318 18.86 11.43 2.50
C GLU A 318 19.08 10.72 1.16
N PHE A 319 18.26 11.08 0.17
CA PHE A 319 18.58 10.87 -1.23
C PHE A 319 19.49 12.02 -1.70
N ASN A 320 20.74 11.73 -2.06
CA ASN A 320 21.63 12.72 -2.63
C ASN A 320 21.31 12.92 -4.12
N VAL A 321 20.68 14.05 -4.45
CA VAL A 321 20.30 14.38 -5.83
C VAL A 321 21.49 14.83 -6.70
N ARG A 322 22.65 15.17 -6.12
CA ARG A 322 23.79 15.74 -6.87
C ARG A 322 24.25 14.85 -8.03
N PRO A 323 24.45 13.53 -7.88
CA PRO A 323 24.84 12.66 -9.00
C PRO A 323 23.82 12.69 -10.14
N SER A 324 22.52 12.70 -9.81
CA SER A 324 21.45 12.77 -10.82
C SER A 324 21.48 14.09 -11.59
N ASN A 325 21.73 15.22 -10.91
CA ASN A 325 21.85 16.53 -11.55
C ASN A 325 23.07 16.61 -12.48
N ILE A 326 24.24 16.11 -12.03
CA ILE A 326 25.46 16.08 -12.86
C ILE A 326 25.24 15.25 -14.13
N ILE A 327 24.60 14.08 -14.00
CA ILE A 327 24.26 13.23 -15.15
C ILE A 327 23.28 13.96 -16.08
N HIS A 328 22.27 14.63 -15.52
CA HIS A 328 21.29 15.38 -16.30
C HIS A 328 21.95 16.50 -17.12
N GLU A 329 22.85 17.27 -16.52
CA GLU A 329 23.61 18.32 -17.21
C GLU A 329 24.47 17.74 -18.34
N LYS A 330 25.13 16.59 -18.12
CA LYS A 330 25.87 15.87 -19.17
C LYS A 330 24.96 15.45 -20.32
N ILE A 331 23.77 14.91 -20.04
CA ILE A 331 22.78 14.54 -21.06
C ILE A 331 22.35 15.77 -21.86
N GLN A 332 22.08 16.90 -21.18
CA GLN A 332 21.71 18.16 -21.85
C GLN A 332 22.84 18.68 -22.77
N SER A 333 24.10 18.47 -22.40
CA SER A 333 25.26 18.80 -23.23
C SER A 333 25.51 17.83 -24.40
N GLY A 334 24.65 16.80 -24.57
CA GLY A 334 24.73 15.83 -25.65
C GLY A 334 25.51 14.56 -25.34
N SER A 335 25.99 14.38 -24.10
CA SER A 335 26.59 13.12 -23.68
C SER A 335 25.57 11.98 -23.69
N ARG A 336 26.03 10.79 -24.07
CA ARG A 336 25.25 9.55 -24.01
C ARG A 336 25.80 8.62 -22.94
N PHE A 337 24.93 7.72 -22.48
CA PHE A 337 25.26 6.75 -21.44
C PHE A 337 24.81 5.34 -21.87
N PRO A 338 25.35 4.81 -22.97
CA PRO A 338 25.07 3.43 -23.36
C PRO A 338 25.59 2.48 -22.28
N VAL A 339 25.06 1.26 -22.25
CA VAL A 339 25.65 0.19 -21.44
C VAL A 339 26.77 -0.47 -22.25
N THR A 340 27.98 -0.48 -21.71
CA THR A 340 29.18 -0.98 -22.39
C THR A 340 29.79 -2.19 -21.68
N ASP A 341 29.59 -2.32 -20.37
CA ASP A 341 30.24 -3.35 -19.56
C ASP A 341 29.28 -3.98 -18.53
N ILE A 342 29.63 -5.19 -18.09
CA ILE A 342 29.00 -5.93 -17.00
C ILE A 342 30.00 -6.01 -15.83
N GLY A 343 29.65 -5.40 -14.70
CA GLY A 343 30.55 -5.25 -13.55
C GLY A 343 29.93 -5.63 -12.21
N ASP A 344 30.77 -5.79 -11.17
CA ASP A 344 30.31 -5.88 -9.78
C ASP A 344 30.15 -4.46 -9.23
N ILE A 345 29.16 -3.78 -9.78
CA ILE A 345 28.86 -2.38 -9.46
C ILE A 345 27.54 -2.30 -8.72
N SER A 346 27.47 -1.31 -7.84
CA SER A 346 26.22 -0.93 -7.20
C SER A 346 25.19 -0.51 -8.26
N PRO A 347 23.94 -1.01 -8.21
CA PRO A 347 22.88 -0.59 -9.12
C PRO A 347 22.65 0.93 -9.15
N TRP A 348 23.01 1.63 -8.06
CA TRP A 348 22.88 3.08 -7.92
C TRP A 348 23.81 3.89 -8.83
N VAL A 349 24.93 3.30 -9.29
CA VAL A 349 25.91 3.98 -10.15
C VAL A 349 25.97 3.42 -11.57
N GLY A 350 25.24 2.34 -11.88
CA GLY A 350 25.28 1.70 -13.20
C GLY A 350 24.93 2.64 -14.35
N PHE A 351 24.06 3.62 -14.13
CA PHE A 351 23.79 4.65 -15.13
C PHE A 351 25.01 5.52 -15.44
N SER A 352 25.66 6.08 -14.41
CA SER A 352 26.82 6.97 -14.59
C SER A 352 28.04 6.23 -15.10
N GLU A 353 28.23 4.98 -14.68
CA GLU A 353 29.35 4.11 -15.05
C GLU A 353 29.14 3.41 -16.40
N GLN A 354 28.02 3.65 -17.10
CA GLN A 354 27.73 3.03 -18.38
C GLN A 354 27.77 1.50 -18.32
N ALA A 355 27.36 0.91 -17.20
CA ALA A 355 27.53 -0.51 -16.95
C ALA A 355 26.28 -1.12 -16.29
N SER A 356 26.11 -2.42 -16.49
CA SER A 356 25.09 -3.21 -15.81
C SER A 356 25.72 -3.96 -14.64
N SER A 357 24.96 -4.11 -13.56
CA SER A 357 25.40 -4.91 -12.42
C SER A 357 25.19 -6.38 -12.71
N ILE A 358 26.20 -7.21 -12.43
CA ILE A 358 26.07 -8.67 -12.45
C ILE A 358 25.26 -9.20 -11.24
N LYS A 359 25.11 -8.40 -10.18
CA LYS A 359 24.32 -8.72 -8.97
C LYS A 359 23.30 -7.60 -8.71
N PRO A 360 22.31 -7.41 -9.61
CA PRO A 360 21.31 -6.39 -9.42
C PRO A 360 20.48 -6.68 -8.17
N TYR A 361 20.20 -5.67 -7.34
CA TYR A 361 19.25 -5.85 -6.24
C TYR A 361 17.82 -5.86 -6.80
N GLU A 362 17.26 -7.05 -6.97
CA GLU A 362 15.89 -7.25 -7.44
C GLU A 362 15.18 -8.32 -6.57
N PRO A 363 14.34 -7.91 -5.61
CA PRO A 363 13.68 -8.80 -4.67
C PRO A 363 12.78 -9.87 -5.31
N ILE A 364 12.41 -9.73 -6.59
CA ILE A 364 11.65 -10.78 -7.29
C ILE A 364 12.46 -12.07 -7.47
N PHE A 365 13.79 -11.97 -7.54
CA PHE A 365 14.71 -13.10 -7.58
C PHE A 365 15.21 -13.51 -6.19
N GLY A 366 14.55 -13.03 -5.13
CA GLY A 366 14.95 -13.24 -3.74
C GLY A 366 15.81 -12.11 -3.17
N TYR A 367 15.84 -11.98 -1.85
CA TYR A 367 16.53 -10.88 -1.17
C TYR A 367 18.05 -11.00 -1.24
N LYS A 368 18.56 -12.21 -1.43
CA LYS A 368 19.97 -12.51 -1.64
C LYS A 368 20.22 -13.06 -3.04
N LEU A 369 19.27 -12.85 -3.96
CA LEU A 369 19.32 -13.33 -5.34
C LEU A 369 19.34 -14.87 -5.44
N GLU A 370 18.63 -15.53 -4.53
CA GLU A 370 18.57 -17.00 -4.43
C GLU A 370 18.06 -17.66 -5.73
N GLU A 371 17.18 -16.98 -6.47
CA GLU A 371 16.58 -17.45 -7.72
C GLU A 371 17.18 -16.78 -8.97
N PHE A 372 18.24 -15.99 -8.81
CA PHE A 372 18.85 -15.24 -9.90
C PHE A 372 19.92 -16.08 -10.62
N ASN A 373 19.57 -16.64 -11.78
CA ASN A 373 20.43 -17.55 -12.54
C ASN A 373 20.92 -16.88 -13.84
N HIS A 374 21.75 -15.83 -13.70
CA HIS A 374 22.27 -15.12 -14.86
C HIS A 374 23.30 -15.93 -15.66
N GLN A 375 23.36 -15.70 -16.97
CA GLN A 375 24.34 -16.32 -17.87
C GLN A 375 25.47 -15.35 -18.30
N ILE A 376 25.38 -14.10 -17.87
CA ILE A 376 26.36 -13.04 -18.17
C ILE A 376 27.62 -13.16 -17.28
N ARG A 377 28.73 -12.58 -17.74
CA ARG A 377 30.04 -12.57 -17.09
C ARG A 377 30.60 -11.16 -17.01
N PHE A 378 31.66 -10.98 -16.24
CA PHE A 378 32.37 -9.70 -16.18
C PHE A 378 32.97 -9.33 -17.54
N GLY A 379 32.85 -8.06 -17.93
CA GLY A 379 33.46 -7.52 -19.14
C GLY A 379 32.44 -6.96 -20.15
N SER A 380 32.92 -6.75 -21.37
CA SER A 380 32.17 -6.08 -22.43
C SER A 380 30.87 -6.78 -22.76
N VAL A 381 29.80 -6.00 -22.96
CA VAL A 381 28.49 -6.51 -23.44
C VAL A 381 28.55 -7.13 -24.83
N PHE A 382 29.58 -6.82 -25.62
CA PHE A 382 29.80 -7.38 -26.96
C PHE A 382 30.70 -8.61 -26.97
N GLU A 383 31.20 -9.06 -25.82
CA GLU A 383 31.91 -10.33 -25.75
C GLU A 383 30.97 -11.46 -26.19
N THR A 384 31.46 -12.34 -27.06
CA THR A 384 30.66 -13.41 -27.65
C THR A 384 31.12 -14.77 -27.15
N GLU A 385 30.18 -15.62 -26.73
CA GLU A 385 30.45 -16.99 -26.32
C GLU A 385 29.29 -17.89 -26.77
N ASN A 386 29.59 -18.99 -27.45
CA ASN A 386 28.60 -19.97 -27.93
C ASN A 386 27.48 -19.36 -28.81
N GLY A 387 27.78 -18.31 -29.58
CA GLY A 387 26.80 -17.64 -30.45
C GLY A 387 25.92 -16.60 -29.78
N TYR A 388 26.24 -16.20 -28.54
CA TYR A 388 25.53 -15.19 -27.77
C TYR A 388 26.43 -14.04 -27.33
N PHE A 389 25.87 -12.84 -27.22
CA PHE A 389 26.51 -11.67 -26.60
C PHE A 389 26.44 -11.74 -25.08
N ASN A 390 27.35 -11.05 -24.38
CA ASN A 390 27.40 -10.98 -22.92
C ASN A 390 26.37 -9.98 -22.33
N MET A 391 25.09 -10.13 -22.71
CA MET A 391 23.99 -9.34 -22.19
C MET A 391 22.69 -10.16 -22.21
N THR A 392 21.96 -10.18 -21.09
CA THR A 392 20.66 -10.87 -21.01
C THR A 392 19.63 -10.18 -21.91
N ASN A 393 18.88 -10.96 -22.69
CA ASN A 393 17.74 -10.44 -23.46
C ASN A 393 16.53 -10.26 -22.52
N PRO A 394 15.98 -9.05 -22.34
CA PRO A 394 14.85 -8.84 -21.44
C PRO A 394 13.54 -9.51 -21.87
N GLU A 395 13.40 -9.96 -23.13
CA GLU A 395 12.26 -10.78 -23.55
C GLU A 395 12.22 -12.13 -22.84
N SER A 396 13.38 -12.65 -22.44
CA SER A 396 13.49 -13.88 -21.64
C SER A 396 12.86 -13.76 -20.25
N PHE A 397 12.56 -12.54 -19.78
CA PHE A 397 11.95 -12.29 -18.48
C PHE A 397 10.42 -12.28 -18.51
N VAL A 398 9.81 -11.59 -19.47
CA VAL A 398 8.37 -11.33 -19.42
C VAL A 398 7.57 -12.33 -20.24
N PHE A 399 8.06 -12.68 -21.44
CA PHE A 399 7.36 -13.56 -22.38
C PHE A 399 8.32 -14.55 -23.06
N PRO A 400 9.08 -15.37 -22.31
CA PRO A 400 10.08 -16.27 -22.89
C PRO A 400 9.48 -17.25 -23.92
N GLU A 401 8.39 -17.92 -23.57
CA GLU A 401 7.72 -18.92 -24.44
C GLU A 401 7.21 -18.32 -25.76
N ALA A 402 6.70 -17.09 -25.73
CA ALA A 402 6.20 -16.42 -26.93
C ALA A 402 7.32 -15.91 -27.85
N ASN A 403 8.55 -15.90 -27.35
CA ASN A 403 9.75 -15.46 -28.06
C ASN A 403 10.69 -16.61 -28.41
N ASP A 404 10.34 -17.85 -28.08
CA ASP A 404 11.20 -19.02 -28.25
C ASP A 404 12.57 -18.83 -27.57
N LEU A 405 12.50 -18.36 -26.31
CA LEU A 405 13.65 -18.09 -25.45
C LEU A 405 13.53 -18.85 -24.13
N ASP A 406 14.67 -19.25 -23.58
CA ASP A 406 14.76 -19.72 -22.21
C ASP A 406 14.87 -18.55 -21.22
N PRO A 407 14.38 -18.68 -19.97
CA PRO A 407 14.63 -17.72 -18.91
C PRO A 407 16.12 -17.38 -18.75
N PHE A 408 16.45 -16.09 -18.61
CA PHE A 408 17.82 -15.55 -18.56
C PHE A 408 18.66 -15.71 -19.85
N GLU A 409 18.07 -16.13 -20.97
CA GLU A 409 18.78 -16.23 -22.24
C GLU A 409 19.37 -14.87 -22.67
N ARG A 410 20.57 -14.94 -23.25
CA ARG A 410 21.33 -13.79 -23.74
C ARG A 410 20.89 -13.39 -25.15
N PHE A 411 21.23 -12.20 -25.59
CA PHE A 411 21.06 -11.82 -27.00
C PHE A 411 21.88 -12.74 -27.92
N LYS A 412 21.26 -13.24 -28.99
CA LYS A 412 21.99 -14.00 -30.03
C LYS A 412 22.88 -13.05 -30.83
N VAL A 413 24.00 -13.54 -31.35
CA VAL A 413 24.90 -12.71 -32.19
C VAL A 413 24.20 -12.14 -33.42
N SER A 414 23.18 -12.84 -33.93
CA SER A 414 22.31 -12.38 -35.02
C SER A 414 21.41 -11.18 -34.65
N GLU A 415 21.24 -10.88 -33.37
CA GLU A 415 20.37 -9.80 -32.86
C GLU A 415 21.15 -8.52 -32.52
N ARG A 416 22.32 -8.33 -33.13
CA ARG A 416 23.22 -7.20 -32.83
C ARG A 416 22.53 -5.84 -32.88
N ASP A 417 21.73 -5.55 -33.89
CA ASP A 417 21.04 -4.25 -34.04
C ASP A 417 20.04 -4.00 -32.90
N LYS A 418 19.38 -5.08 -32.45
CA LYS A 418 18.45 -5.06 -31.32
C LYS A 418 19.19 -4.78 -30.01
N LEU A 419 20.32 -5.47 -29.81
CA LEU A 419 21.21 -5.25 -28.67
C LEU A 419 21.74 -3.81 -28.66
N GLU A 420 22.30 -3.31 -29.76
CA GLU A 420 22.84 -1.94 -29.85
C GLU A 420 21.77 -0.89 -29.51
N THR A 421 20.54 -1.07 -30.02
CA THR A 421 19.40 -0.20 -29.66
C THR A 421 19.07 -0.26 -28.17
N PHE A 422 19.07 -1.45 -27.58
CA PHE A 422 18.81 -1.65 -26.15
C PHE A 422 19.91 -1.04 -25.26
N LEU A 423 21.18 -1.24 -25.61
CA LEU A 423 22.34 -0.68 -24.90
C LEU A 423 22.34 0.85 -24.90
N GLU A 424 21.85 1.47 -25.98
CA GLU A 424 21.61 2.92 -26.08
C GLU A 424 20.40 3.41 -25.24
N ARG A 425 19.81 2.55 -24.41
CA ARG A 425 18.63 2.82 -23.58
C ARG A 425 17.39 3.22 -24.39
N ARG A 426 17.28 2.72 -25.62
CA ARG A 426 16.11 2.88 -26.48
C ARG A 426 15.24 1.62 -26.43
N GLN A 427 14.01 1.74 -26.92
CA GLN A 427 13.08 0.61 -27.01
C GLN A 427 13.20 -0.02 -28.41
N PRO A 428 13.85 -1.18 -28.56
CA PRO A 428 13.78 -1.92 -29.82
C PRO A 428 12.36 -2.47 -30.04
N GLU A 429 12.11 -2.99 -31.23
CA GLU A 429 10.84 -3.68 -31.53
C GLU A 429 10.77 -5.01 -30.78
N TRP A 430 10.19 -4.97 -29.57
CA TRP A 430 9.95 -6.16 -28.77
C TRP A 430 8.83 -7.00 -29.36
N ASN A 431 9.02 -8.32 -29.38
CA ASN A 431 7.96 -9.23 -29.79
C ASN A 431 7.01 -9.51 -28.61
N ILE A 432 5.86 -8.85 -28.68
CA ILE A 432 4.82 -8.88 -27.64
C ILE A 432 3.68 -9.82 -28.08
N PRO A 433 3.22 -10.75 -27.21
CA PRO A 433 2.12 -11.65 -27.52
C PRO A 433 0.82 -10.93 -27.91
N MET A 434 0.03 -11.55 -28.79
CA MET A 434 -1.25 -10.99 -29.23
C MET A 434 -2.22 -10.75 -28.05
N ALA A 435 -2.22 -11.65 -27.05
CA ALA A 435 -3.00 -11.48 -25.83
C ALA A 435 -2.67 -10.16 -25.11
N GLN A 436 -1.38 -9.88 -24.87
CA GLN A 436 -0.94 -8.61 -24.26
C GLN A 436 -1.34 -7.41 -25.13
N LYS A 437 -1.22 -7.50 -26.46
CA LYS A 437 -1.64 -6.42 -27.39
C LYS A 437 -3.15 -6.13 -27.27
N ILE A 438 -3.99 -7.15 -27.18
CA ILE A 438 -5.44 -7.01 -26.99
C ILE A 438 -5.72 -6.37 -25.61
N LEU A 439 -5.09 -6.87 -24.55
CA LEU A 439 -5.27 -6.35 -23.20
C LEU A 439 -4.80 -4.91 -23.06
N ASN A 440 -3.73 -4.50 -23.76
CA ASN A 440 -3.31 -3.10 -23.83
C ASN A 440 -4.41 -2.19 -24.39
N LYS A 441 -5.04 -2.61 -25.50
CA LYS A 441 -6.16 -1.86 -26.10
C LYS A 441 -7.37 -1.81 -25.17
N LEU A 442 -7.73 -2.95 -24.56
CA LEU A 442 -8.84 -3.03 -23.61
C LEU A 442 -8.60 -2.10 -22.41
N SER A 443 -7.41 -2.14 -21.82
CA SER A 443 -7.00 -1.27 -20.71
C SER A 443 -7.13 0.21 -21.06
N LEU A 444 -6.69 0.61 -22.26
CA LEU A 444 -6.81 2.00 -22.72
C LEU A 444 -8.27 2.42 -22.90
N ILE A 445 -9.08 1.59 -23.56
CA ILE A 445 -10.52 1.85 -23.75
C ILE A 445 -11.23 1.97 -22.39
N ALA A 446 -10.94 1.05 -21.45
CA ALA A 446 -11.51 1.06 -20.11
C ALA A 446 -11.10 2.30 -19.31
N LEU A 447 -9.85 2.76 -19.47
CA LEU A 447 -9.37 4.00 -18.84
C LEU A 447 -10.11 5.22 -19.39
N ILE A 448 -10.23 5.35 -20.72
CA ILE A 448 -10.96 6.44 -21.37
C ILE A 448 -12.44 6.42 -20.95
N PHE A 449 -13.06 5.24 -20.94
CA PHE A 449 -14.45 5.08 -20.50
C PHE A 449 -14.66 5.50 -19.04
N THR A 450 -13.76 5.07 -18.15
CA THR A 450 -13.80 5.44 -16.72
C THR A 450 -13.61 6.94 -16.53
N ALA A 451 -12.67 7.55 -17.25
CA ALA A 451 -12.49 9.00 -17.24
C ALA A 451 -13.74 9.73 -17.76
N GLY A 452 -14.36 9.21 -18.82
CA GLY A 452 -15.63 9.71 -19.36
C GLY A 452 -16.77 9.68 -18.33
N ILE A 453 -16.91 8.59 -17.56
CA ILE A 453 -17.87 8.50 -16.44
C ILE A 453 -17.61 9.63 -15.44
N LEU A 454 -16.36 9.81 -15.01
CA LEU A 454 -16.00 10.80 -13.97
C LEU A 454 -16.23 12.25 -14.43
N ILE A 455 -15.96 12.54 -15.70
CA ILE A 455 -16.10 13.88 -16.27
C ILE A 455 -17.59 14.21 -16.49
N THR A 456 -18.34 13.33 -17.16
CA THR A 456 -19.72 13.61 -17.59
C THR A 456 -20.70 13.76 -16.43
N THR A 457 -20.56 12.99 -15.37
CA THR A 457 -21.41 13.12 -14.18
C THR A 457 -21.16 14.44 -13.43
N LYS A 458 -19.90 14.87 -13.32
CA LYS A 458 -19.55 16.15 -12.70
C LYS A 458 -20.05 17.34 -13.55
N PHE A 459 -19.98 17.24 -14.88
CA PHE A 459 -20.60 18.23 -15.76
C PHE A 459 -22.12 18.29 -15.61
N ALA A 460 -22.80 17.14 -15.46
CA ALA A 460 -24.24 17.09 -15.24
C ALA A 460 -24.67 17.70 -13.89
N GLU A 461 -23.83 17.65 -12.86
CA GLU A 461 -24.06 18.30 -11.56
C GLU A 461 -23.79 19.81 -11.58
N LEU A 462 -22.83 20.26 -12.39
CA LEU A 462 -22.45 21.68 -12.52
C LEU A 462 -23.34 22.47 -13.48
N MET A 463 -24.06 21.80 -14.40
CA MET A 463 -25.06 22.48 -15.21
C MET A 463 -26.25 22.85 -14.33
N PRO A 464 -26.60 24.14 -14.17
CA PRO A 464 -27.82 24.52 -13.48
C PRO A 464 -29.00 23.81 -14.14
N ALA A 465 -29.97 23.38 -13.34
CA ALA A 465 -31.19 22.74 -13.81
C ALA A 465 -32.02 23.71 -14.68
N VAL A 466 -31.62 23.92 -15.93
CA VAL A 466 -32.25 24.86 -16.86
C VAL A 466 -33.62 24.37 -17.33
N LYS A 467 -34.05 23.15 -17.03
CA LYS A 467 -35.39 22.66 -17.39
C LYS A 467 -36.02 21.74 -16.33
N ARG A 468 -36.48 22.33 -15.22
CA ARG A 468 -37.62 21.82 -14.43
C ARG A 468 -38.55 22.97 -14.02
N LYS A 469 -38.99 23.72 -15.02
CA LYS A 469 -40.26 24.46 -15.00
C LYS A 469 -40.96 24.17 -16.32
N ASN A 470 -42.26 23.92 -16.24
CA ASN A 470 -43.22 23.63 -17.32
C ASN A 470 -43.55 22.14 -17.50
N THR A 471 -44.28 21.61 -16.52
CA THR A 471 -45.57 20.96 -16.78
C THR A 471 -46.45 21.30 -15.59
N ILE A 472 -47.39 22.23 -15.85
CA ILE A 472 -48.62 22.42 -15.07
C ILE A 472 -49.53 21.24 -15.40
#